data_AF-A0AAD8E1Y5-F1
#
_entry.id   AF-A0AAD8E1Y5-F1
#
_cell.length_a   1.000
_cell.length_b   1.000
_cell.length_c   1.000
_cell.angle_alpha   90.00
_cell.angle_beta   90.00
_cell.angle_gamma   90.00
#
_symmetry.space_group_name_H-M   'P 1'
#
loop_
_entity.id
_entity.type
_entity.pdbx_description
1 polymer ?
#
loop_
_entity_poly.entity_id
_entity_poly.type
_entity_poly.pdbx_seq_one_letter_code
_entity_poly.pdbx_strand_id
1 'polypeptide(L)' 'KSRRLRWAGRVARMGNERRAWNLLVGKPEGKRPVGRPRMRWENNINYDLREVDYTGNDWKALAQDRDV' A
#
# COMPACT_ATOMS: atom_id res chain seq x y z
N LYS A 1 -15.89 -1.93 3.69
CA LYS A 1 -14.44 -1.62 3.87
C LYS A 1 -13.57 -2.58 3.04
N SER A 2 -12.81 -2.05 2.07
CA SER A 2 -11.95 -2.84 1.14
C SER A 2 -10.99 -3.78 1.90
N ARG A 3 -10.89 -5.05 1.47
CA ARG A 3 -9.93 -6.03 2.03
C ARG A 3 -8.48 -5.55 1.85
N ARG A 4 -8.21 -4.76 0.80
CA ARG A 4 -6.89 -4.23 0.44
C ARG A 4 -6.39 -3.20 1.46
N LEU A 5 -7.22 -2.23 1.83
CA LEU A 5 -6.87 -1.20 2.83
C LEU A 5 -6.59 -1.81 4.22
N ARG A 6 -7.38 -2.81 4.63
CA ARG A 6 -7.14 -3.54 5.89
C ARG A 6 -5.80 -4.28 5.89
N TRP A 7 -5.49 -4.94 4.77
CA TRP A 7 -4.20 -5.62 4.61
C TRP A 7 -3.04 -4.62 4.59
N ALA A 8 -3.16 -3.52 3.83
CA ALA A 8 -2.15 -2.47 3.75
C ALA A 8 -1.84 -1.87 5.13
N GLY A 9 -2.86 -1.55 5.93
CA GLY A 9 -2.68 -1.06 7.29
C GLY A 9 -1.98 -2.06 8.20
N ARG A 10 -2.28 -3.36 8.09
CA ARG A 10 -1.56 -4.41 8.83
C ARG A 10 -0.09 -4.49 8.41
N VAL A 11 0.19 -4.42 7.10
CA VAL A 11 1.56 -4.50 6.58
C VAL A 11 2.40 -3.29 6.94
N ALA A 12 1.82 -2.09 6.92
CA ALA A 12 2.52 -0.89 7.34
C ALA A 12 3.04 -0.99 8.79
N ARG A 13 2.23 -1.58 9.69
CA ARG A 13 2.60 -1.79 11.10
C ARG A 13 3.60 -2.93 11.35
N MET A 14 3.89 -3.78 10.37
CA MET A 14 4.74 -4.96 10.59
C MET A 14 6.25 -4.65 10.66
N GLY A 15 6.66 -3.40 10.42
CA GLY A 15 8.05 -2.99 10.33
C GLY A 15 8.64 -3.22 8.92
N ASN A 16 9.67 -2.45 8.59
CA ASN A 16 10.29 -2.43 7.27
C ASN A 16 11.11 -3.70 6.93
N GLU A 17 11.50 -4.47 7.93
CA GLU A 17 12.31 -5.68 7.79
C GLU A 17 11.52 -6.87 7.18
N ARG A 18 10.18 -6.82 7.21
CA ARG A 18 9.37 -7.92 6.70
C ARG A 18 9.25 -7.88 5.18
N ARG A 19 9.35 -9.07 4.55
CA ARG A 19 9.13 -9.25 3.09
C ARG A 19 7.83 -8.62 2.57
N ALA A 20 6.77 -8.61 3.40
CA ALA A 20 5.50 -7.99 3.04
C ALA A 20 5.62 -6.47 2.86
N TRP A 21 6.40 -5.78 3.70
CA TRP A 21 6.69 -4.36 3.54
C TRP A 21 7.50 -4.12 2.27
N ASN A 22 8.55 -4.91 2.05
CA ASN A 22 9.36 -4.81 0.84
C ASN A 22 8.55 -5.06 -0.44
N LEU A 23 7.51 -5.89 -0.41
CA LEU A 23 6.58 -6.06 -1.54
C LEU A 23 5.64 -4.86 -1.71
N LEU A 24 5.23 -4.24 -0.59
CA LEU A 24 4.32 -3.11 -0.54
C LEU A 24 4.97 -1.83 -1.11
N VAL A 25 6.22 -1.54 -0.70
CA VAL A 25 6.99 -0.35 -1.12
C VAL A 25 8.00 -0.65 -2.24
N GLY A 26 8.22 -1.92 -2.54
CA GLY A 26 9.24 -2.35 -3.50
C GLY A 26 8.98 -1.83 -4.90
N LYS A 27 10.05 -1.32 -5.51
CA LYS A 27 10.08 -0.98 -6.93
C LYS A 27 10.64 -2.18 -7.68
N PRO A 28 9.82 -2.97 -8.41
CA PRO A 28 10.36 -4.04 -9.22
C PRO A 28 11.13 -3.41 -10.40
N GLU A 29 12.40 -3.76 -10.51
CA GLU A 29 13.28 -3.35 -11.60
C GLU A 29 13.15 -4.31 -12.79
N GLY A 30 13.38 -3.82 -14.00
CA GLY A 30 13.32 -4.60 -15.25
C GLY A 30 12.07 -4.40 -16.11
N LYS A 31 12.12 -4.93 -17.35
CA LYS A 31 10.98 -4.95 -18.28
C LYS A 31 9.89 -5.88 -17.74
N ARG A 32 8.69 -5.35 -17.52
CA ARG A 32 7.54 -6.15 -17.06
C ARG A 32 6.91 -6.93 -18.22
N PRO A 33 6.62 -8.23 -18.05
CA PRO A 33 5.88 -9.01 -19.04
C PRO A 33 4.47 -8.44 -19.28
N VAL A 34 4.00 -8.56 -20.52
CA VAL A 34 2.61 -8.24 -20.89
C VAL A 34 1.67 -9.17 -20.11
N GLY A 35 0.68 -8.61 -19.41
CA GLY A 35 -0.30 -9.36 -18.62
C GLY A 35 -0.19 -9.21 -17.10
N ARG A 36 0.92 -8.67 -16.56
CA ARG A 36 0.95 -8.27 -15.14
C ARG A 36 0.16 -6.98 -14.90
N PRO A 37 -0.50 -6.82 -13.73
CA PRO A 37 -1.18 -5.59 -13.36
C PRO A 37 -0.27 -4.37 -13.51
N ARG A 38 -0.78 -3.35 -14.22
CA ARG A 38 -0.03 -2.14 -14.57
C ARG A 38 0.34 -1.30 -13.33
N MET A 39 -0.57 -1.24 -12.36
CA MET A 39 -0.43 -0.45 -11.14
C MET A 39 0.32 -1.19 -10.03
N ARG A 40 1.19 -0.45 -9.33
CA ARG A 40 1.91 -0.90 -8.13
C ARG A 40 0.94 -1.09 -6.96
N TRP A 41 1.32 -1.88 -5.96
CA TRP A 41 0.52 -2.03 -4.73
C TRP A 41 0.23 -0.69 -4.06
N GLU A 42 1.25 0.15 -3.86
CA GLU A 42 1.11 1.50 -3.33
C GLU A 42 0.17 2.36 -4.19
N ASN A 43 0.27 2.29 -5.52
CA ASN A 43 -0.63 3.04 -6.42
C ASN A 43 -2.09 2.57 -6.28
N ASN A 44 -2.31 1.26 -6.16
CA ASN A 44 -3.64 0.69 -5.94
C ASN A 44 -4.22 1.13 -4.58
N ILE A 45 -3.38 1.25 -3.55
CA ILE A 45 -3.80 1.74 -2.23
C ILE A 45 -4.15 3.23 -2.32
N ASN A 46 -3.32 4.04 -2.98
CA ASN A 46 -3.62 5.46 -3.21
C ASN A 46 -4.91 5.65 -4.01
N TYR A 47 -5.20 4.76 -4.96
CA TYR A 47 -6.45 4.77 -5.72
C TYR A 47 -7.64 4.42 -4.81
N ASP A 48 -7.59 3.31 -4.07
CA ASP A 48 -8.63 2.92 -3.11
C ASP A 48 -8.87 3.99 -2.03
N LEU A 49 -7.83 4.75 -1.66
CA LEU A 49 -7.92 5.85 -0.70
C LEU A 49 -8.62 7.08 -1.27
N ARG A 50 -8.33 7.43 -2.52
CA ARG A 50 -9.05 8.50 -3.23
C ARG A 50 -10.52 8.18 -3.42
N GLU A 51 -10.88 6.90 -3.62
CA GLU A 51 -12.28 6.48 -3.69
C GLU A 51 -13.05 6.65 -2.37
N VAL A 52 -12.35 6.71 -1.23
CA VAL A 52 -12.96 6.97 0.09
C VAL A 52 -12.71 8.41 0.56
N ASP A 53 -12.50 9.33 -0.39
CA ASP A 53 -12.26 10.77 -0.18
C ASP A 53 -11.05 11.10 0.71
N TYR A 54 -10.10 10.17 0.83
CA TYR A 54 -8.84 10.42 1.50
C TYR A 54 -7.82 11.01 0.51
N THR A 55 -7.52 12.30 0.68
CA THR A 55 -6.57 13.06 -0.12
C THR A 55 -5.17 13.14 0.48
N GLY A 56 -4.97 12.59 1.69
CA GLY A 56 -3.66 12.58 2.34
C GLY A 56 -2.66 11.68 1.63
N ASN A 57 -1.51 12.22 1.27
CA ASN A 57 -0.47 11.44 0.59
C ASN A 57 0.32 10.50 1.53
N ASP A 58 0.16 10.65 2.85
CA ASP A 58 0.88 9.86 3.86
C ASP A 58 -0.04 8.86 4.60
N TRP A 59 -0.62 7.92 3.85
CA TRP A 59 -1.39 6.81 4.43
C TRP A 59 -0.56 5.87 5.30
N LYS A 60 0.77 5.92 5.17
CA LYS A 60 1.70 5.13 5.98
C LYS A 60 1.74 5.67 7.41
N ALA A 61 1.78 6.98 7.59
CA ALA A 61 1.65 7.61 8.91
C ALA A 61 0.31 7.26 9.57
N LEU A 62 -0.81 7.39 8.85
CA LEU A 62 -2.13 6.98 9.38
C LEU A 62 -2.21 5.52 9.79
N ALA A 63 -1.49 4.63 9.09
CA ALA A 63 -1.52 3.23 9.43
C ALA A 63 -0.74 2.91 10.73
N GLN A 64 0.24 3.76 11.09
CA GLN A 64 1.01 3.67 12.33
C GLN A 64 0.31 4.31 13.52
N ASP A 65 -0.48 5.34 13.27
CA ASP A 65 -1.20 6.05 14.32
C ASP A 65 -2.21 5.12 15.03
N ARG A 66 -2.20 5.19 16.36
CA ARG A 66 -3.07 4.46 17.28
C ARG A 66 -3.82 5.48 18.14
N ASP A 67 -4.54 6.40 17.53
CA ASP A 67 -5.52 7.16 18.32
C ASP A 67 -6.64 6.19 18.75
N VAL A 68 -6.56 5.81 20.03
CA VAL A 68 -7.65 5.38 20.91
C VAL A 68 -7.81 6.45 21.96
#